data_AF-A0A3S4FBV3-F1
#
_entry.id   AF-A0A3S4FBV3-F1
#
_cell.length_a   1.000
_cell.length_b   1.000
_cell.length_c   1.000
_cell.angle_alpha   90.00
_cell.angle_beta   90.00
_cell.angle_gamma   90.00
#
_symmetry.space_group_name_H-M   'P 1'
#
loop_
_entity.id
_entity.type
_entity.pdbx_description
1 polymer ?
#
loop_
_entity_poly.entity_id
_entity_poly.type
_entity_poly.pdbx_seq_one_letter_code
_entity_poly.pdbx_strand_id
1 'polypeptide(L)'
;MKQPGFIRLATLALLSTLSFFSHGETILRLAYAENSQPVKDALHFLGQQVEEKTGGDIKVQYFPDGQLGGERELVELTQVGVVDITKVSSG
;
A
#
# COMPACT_ATOMS: atom_id res chain seq x y z
N MET A 1 49.85 -18.48 -21.61
CA MET A 1 49.58 -17.16 -21.00
C MET A 1 48.10 -17.09 -20.62
N LYS A 2 47.79 -17.24 -19.33
CA LYS A 2 46.42 -17.24 -18.80
C LYS A 2 46.06 -15.78 -18.46
N GLN A 3 45.04 -15.20 -19.10
CA GLN A 3 44.42 -13.95 -18.64
C GLN A 3 43.03 -14.24 -18.05
N PRO A 4 42.93 -14.71 -16.79
CA PRO A 4 41.67 -15.02 -16.12
C PRO A 4 40.92 -13.78 -15.58
N GLY A 5 41.50 -12.59 -15.68
CA GLY A 5 40.94 -11.35 -15.12
C GLY A 5 39.71 -10.82 -15.88
N PHE A 6 39.72 -10.88 -17.21
CA PHE A 6 38.64 -10.35 -18.04
C PHE A 6 37.31 -11.11 -17.88
N ILE A 7 37.38 -12.44 -17.72
CA ILE A 7 36.18 -13.28 -17.55
C ILE A 7 35.53 -13.04 -16.18
N ARG A 8 36.34 -12.80 -15.14
CA ARG A 8 35.84 -12.47 -13.79
C ARG A 8 35.20 -11.08 -13.72
N LEU A 9 35.69 -10.13 -14.51
CA LEU A 9 35.12 -8.79 -14.58
C LEU A 9 33.76 -8.78 -15.31
N ALA A 10 33.62 -9.60 -16.36
CA ALA A 10 32.37 -9.74 -17.11
C ALA A 10 31.26 -10.43 -16.29
N THR A 11 31.62 -11.40 -15.43
CA THR A 11 30.65 -12.09 -14.56
C THR A 11 30.15 -11.22 -13.41
N LEU A 12 30.96 -10.29 -12.91
CA LEU A 12 30.55 -9.35 -11.86
C LEU A 12 29.61 -8.25 -12.37
N ALA A 13 29.77 -7.83 -13.64
CA ALA A 13 28.90 -6.85 -14.28
C ALA A 13 27.53 -7.41 -14.69
N LEU A 14 27.42 -8.72 -14.91
CA LEU A 14 26.15 -9.36 -15.26
C LEU A 14 25.24 -9.54 -14.02
N LEU A 15 25.83 -9.74 -12.84
CA LEU A 15 25.08 -9.98 -11.59
C LEU A 15 24.41 -8.72 -11.02
N SER A 16 24.89 -7.52 -11.35
CA SER A 16 24.33 -6.25 -10.89
C SER A 16 23.07 -5.80 -11.64
N THR A 17 22.68 -6.49 -12.73
CA THR A 17 21.52 -6.09 -13.56
C THR A 17 20.20 -6.75 -13.16
N LEU A 18 20.20 -7.65 -12.16
CA LEU A 18 19.03 -8.46 -11.79
C LEU A 18 18.01 -7.79 -10.85
N SER A 19 18.19 -6.51 -10.47
CA SER A 19 17.43 -5.93 -9.35
C SER A 19 16.48 -4.78 -9.70
N PHE A 20 16.03 -4.64 -10.94
CA PHE A 20 14.98 -3.68 -11.30
C PHE A 20 13.63 -4.37 -11.55
N PHE A 21 13.09 -5.02 -10.53
CA PHE A 21 11.65 -5.30 -10.50
C PHE A 21 10.92 -4.05 -10.02
N SER A 22 10.47 -3.22 -10.97
CA SER A 22 9.52 -2.15 -10.69
C SER A 22 8.20 -2.80 -10.28
N HIS A 23 7.97 -2.96 -8.97
CA HIS A 23 6.66 -3.35 -8.46
C HIS A 23 5.73 -2.14 -8.58
N GLY A 24 4.58 -2.31 -9.24
CA GLY A 24 3.59 -1.25 -9.37
C GLY A 24 3.01 -0.92 -7.99
N GLU A 25 3.10 0.34 -7.60
CA GLU A 25 2.55 0.84 -6.33
C GLU A 25 1.03 0.66 -6.30
N THR A 26 0.54 -0.19 -5.41
CA THR A 26 -0.89 -0.41 -5.19
C THR A 26 -1.38 0.54 -4.11
N ILE A 27 -2.43 1.31 -4.40
CA ILE A 27 -3.05 2.22 -3.43
C ILE A 27 -4.39 1.65 -2.97
N LEU A 28 -4.53 1.42 -1.67
CA LEU A 28 -5.81 1.12 -1.02
C LEU A 28 -6.44 2.42 -0.52
N ARG A 29 -7.63 2.72 -1.00
CA ARG A 29 -8.43 3.89 -0.60
C ARG A 29 -9.26 3.52 0.63
N LEU A 30 -8.92 4.09 1.77
CA LEU A 30 -9.60 3.90 3.04
C LEU A 30 -10.40 5.16 3.38
N ALA A 31 -11.72 5.03 3.42
CA ALA A 31 -12.62 6.13 3.78
C ALA A 31 -13.35 5.83 5.10
N TYR A 32 -13.65 6.86 5.89
CA TYR A 32 -14.45 6.70 7.11
C TYR A 32 -15.24 7.98 7.42
N ALA A 33 -16.43 7.81 8.00
CA ALA A 33 -17.20 8.89 8.61
C ALA A 33 -16.57 9.31 9.96
N GLU A 34 -17.10 10.35 10.62
CA GLU A 34 -16.60 10.79 11.93
C GLU A 34 -16.48 9.60 12.92
N ASN A 35 -15.34 9.50 13.60
CA ASN A 35 -15.04 8.42 14.53
C ASN A 35 -14.23 8.95 15.71
N SER A 36 -14.12 8.17 16.80
CA SER A 36 -13.31 8.54 17.94
C SER A 36 -11.81 8.50 17.62
N GLN A 37 -11.00 9.29 18.35
CA GLN A 37 -9.54 9.32 18.16
C GLN A 37 -8.89 7.92 18.21
N PRO A 38 -9.23 7.00 19.14
CA PRO A 38 -8.66 5.65 19.13
C PRO A 38 -8.94 4.86 17.85
N VAL A 39 -10.10 5.08 17.21
CA VAL A 39 -10.42 4.45 15.92
C VAL A 39 -9.58 5.06 14.81
N LYS A 40 -9.43 6.40 14.78
CA LYS A 40 -8.56 7.08 13.81
C LYS A 40 -7.12 6.55 13.92
N ASP A 41 -6.60 6.41 15.14
CA ASP A 41 -5.26 5.87 15.42
C ASP A 41 -5.12 4.42 14.93
N ALA A 42 -6.13 3.58 15.17
CA ALA A 42 -6.12 2.19 14.71
C ALA A 42 -6.13 2.06 13.17
N LEU A 43 -6.83 2.96 12.47
CA LEU A 43 -6.85 2.98 11.00
C LEU A 43 -5.50 3.44 10.44
N HIS A 44 -4.86 4.43 11.08
CA HIS A 44 -3.50 4.83 10.72
C HIS A 44 -2.48 3.71 10.97
N PHE A 45 -2.58 3.03 12.11
CA PHE A 45 -1.77 1.86 12.42
C PHE A 45 -1.99 0.74 11.38
N LEU A 46 -3.23 0.49 10.95
CA LEU A 46 -3.52 -0.48 9.89
C LEU A 46 -2.73 -0.15 8.62
N GLY A 47 -2.75 1.10 8.16
CA GLY A 47 -2.00 1.47 6.96
C GLY A 47 -0.48 1.35 7.12
N GLN A 48 0.06 1.70 8.29
CA GLN A 48 1.48 1.46 8.60
C GLN A 48 1.83 -0.04 8.51
N GLN A 49 1.01 -0.91 9.11
CA GLN A 49 1.24 -2.35 9.07
C GLN A 49 1.12 -2.92 7.64
N VAL A 50 0.24 -2.36 6.80
CA VAL A 50 0.12 -2.76 5.38
C VAL A 50 1.39 -2.40 4.63
N GLU A 51 1.86 -1.16 4.77
CA GLU A 51 3.09 -0.69 4.10
C GLU A 51 4.31 -1.50 4.54
N GLU A 52 4.48 -1.71 5.86
CA GLU A 52 5.60 -2.49 6.41
C GLU A 52 5.60 -3.94 5.93
N LYS A 53 4.44 -4.62 5.98
CA LYS A 53 4.34 -6.05 5.61
C LYS A 53 4.47 -6.30 4.12
N THR A 54 4.24 -5.28 3.30
CA THR A 54 4.35 -5.36 1.84
C THR A 54 5.65 -4.77 1.32
N GLY A 55 6.55 -4.34 2.19
CA GLY A 55 7.80 -3.70 1.79
C GLY A 55 7.59 -2.39 1.00
N GLY A 56 6.46 -1.72 1.20
CA GLY A 56 6.10 -0.49 0.50
C GLY A 56 5.31 -0.68 -0.80
N ASP A 57 5.06 -1.92 -1.25
CA ASP A 57 4.34 -2.20 -2.50
C ASP A 57 2.85 -1.82 -2.41
N ILE A 58 2.28 -1.81 -1.20
CA ILE A 58 0.91 -1.37 -0.94
C ILE A 58 0.92 -0.20 0.04
N LYS A 59 0.29 0.91 -0.35
CA LYS A 59 0.08 2.08 0.51
C LYS A 59 -1.40 2.35 0.74
N VAL A 60 -1.71 3.05 1.83
CA VAL A 60 -3.08 3.45 2.16
C VAL A 60 -3.25 4.94 1.96
N GLN A 61 -4.25 5.31 1.14
CA GLN A 61 -4.73 6.67 0.98
C GLN A 61 -5.98 6.87 1.82
N TYR A 62 -6.00 7.91 2.65
CA TYR A 62 -7.09 8.18 3.59
C TYR A 62 -8.05 9.25 3.07
N PHE A 63 -9.35 9.00 3.24
CA PHE A 63 -10.44 9.96 3.05
C PHE A 63 -11.23 10.09 4.36
N PRO A 64 -10.72 10.89 5.31
CA PRO A 64 -11.25 10.93 6.67
C PRO A 64 -12.56 11.71 6.78
N ASP A 65 -13.23 11.53 7.92
CA ASP A 65 -14.28 12.42 8.46
C ASP A 65 -15.38 12.79 7.46
N GLY A 66 -15.85 11.80 6.69
CA GLY A 66 -17.02 11.93 5.82
C GLY A 66 -16.80 12.70 4.52
N GLN A 67 -15.54 12.88 4.07
CA GLN A 67 -15.20 13.54 2.80
C GLN A 67 -15.93 12.97 1.58
N LEU A 68 -16.29 11.69 1.62
CA LEU A 68 -16.98 10.98 0.54
C LEU A 68 -18.42 10.58 0.90
N GLY A 69 -18.97 11.12 1.99
CA GLY A 69 -20.33 10.81 2.46
C GLY A 69 -20.37 10.14 3.83
N GLY A 70 -21.60 9.80 4.27
CA GLY A 70 -21.85 9.11 5.53
C GLY A 70 -21.60 7.60 5.45
N GLU A 71 -21.85 6.89 6.56
CA GLU A 71 -21.54 5.46 6.66
C GLU A 71 -22.24 4.61 5.58
N ARG A 72 -23.51 4.91 5.29
CA ARG A 72 -24.29 4.20 4.25
C ARG A 72 -23.69 4.42 2.86
N GLU A 73 -23.37 5.66 2.51
CA GLU A 73 -22.77 6.00 1.21
C GLU A 73 -21.39 5.34 1.07
N LEU A 74 -20.58 5.31 2.13
CA LEU A 74 -19.28 4.64 2.10
C LEU A 74 -19.37 3.13 1.90
N VAL A 75 -20.41 2.46 2.44
CA VAL A 75 -20.67 1.05 2.16
C VAL A 75 -20.97 0.84 0.67
N GLU A 76 -21.82 1.69 0.10
CA GLU A 76 -22.16 1.63 -1.33
C GLU A 76 -20.91 1.85 -2.19
N LEU A 77 -20.09 2.87 -1.87
CA LEU A 77 -18.83 3.14 -2.55
C LEU A 77 -17.84 1.97 -2.46
N THR A 78 -17.83 1.26 -1.33
CA THR A 78 -17.00 0.07 -1.14
C THR A 78 -17.48 -1.08 -2.03
N GLN A 79 -18.79 -1.31 -2.09
CA GLN A 79 -19.40 -2.36 -2.91
C GLN A 79 -19.13 -2.18 -4.40
N VAL A 80 -19.10 -0.93 -4.88
CA VAL A 80 -18.79 -0.62 -6.29
C VAL A 80 -17.29 -0.43 -6.57
N GLY A 81 -16.42 -0.54 -5.55
CA GLY A 81 -14.97 -0.44 -5.69
C GLY A 81 -14.43 0.97 -5.91
N VAL A 82 -15.18 2.01 -5.52
CA VAL A 82 -14.70 3.41 -5.52
C VAL A 82 -13.80 3.69 -4.31
N VAL A 83 -14.09 3.05 -3.17
CA VAL A 83 -13.16 2.93 -2.04
C VAL A 83 -12.90 1.46 -1.79
N ASP A 84 -11.74 1.11 -1.27
CA ASP A 84 -11.34 -0.28 -1.09
C ASP A 84 -11.65 -0.78 0.33
N ILE A 85 -11.64 0.14 1.30
CA ILE A 85 -11.89 -0.14 2.72
C ILE A 85 -12.75 0.98 3.31
N THR A 86 -13.76 0.61 4.09
CA THR A 86 -14.48 1.53 4.96
C THR A 86 -14.64 0.97 6.36
N LYS A 87 -14.54 1.83 7.39
CA LYS A 87 -14.93 1.47 8.75
C LYS A 87 -16.41 1.79 8.93
N VAL A 88 -17.17 0.81 9.39
CA VAL A 88 -18.60 0.93 9.69
C VAL A 88 -18.90 0.47 11.11
N SER A 89 -20.01 0.94 11.66
CA SER A 89 -20.55 0.48 12.93
C SER A 89 -21.45 -0.73 12.65
N SER A 90 -21.73 -1.56 13.66
CA SER A 90 -22.48 -2.81 13.40
C SER A 90 -23.93 -2.60 12.95
N GLY A 91 -24.49 -1.40 13.18
CA GLY A 91 -25.92 -1.14 13.01
C GLY A 91 -26.76 -1.77 14.11
#